data_AF-A0A163ZNX5-F1
#
_entry.id   AF-A0A163ZNX5-F1
#
_cell.length_a   1.000
_cell.length_b   1.000
_cell.length_c   1.000
_cell.angle_alpha   90.00
_cell.angle_beta   90.00
_cell.angle_gamma   90.00
#
_symmetry.space_group_name_H-M   'P 1'
#
loop_
_entity.id
_entity.type
_entity.pdbx_description
1 polymer ?
#
loop_
_entity_poly.entity_id
_entity_poly.type
_entity_poly.pdbx_seq_one_letter_code
_entity_poly.pdbx_strand_id
1 'polypeptide(L)'
;MPIRWYGTGDNTDPLYRHYSRIVNFTLHAGAFVALSSGLWFVQSMRHPWNHLDLFSEIWFVALLIHLAVVVKRRPPADADSRES
;
A
#
# COMPACT_ATOMS: atom_id res chain seq x y z
N MET A 1 32.89 -15.21 3.44
CA MET A 1 32.41 -14.58 2.17
C MET A 1 31.64 -13.33 2.54
N PRO A 2 31.80 -12.19 1.84
CA PRO A 2 31.01 -10.99 2.15
C PRO A 2 29.54 -11.25 1.83
N ILE A 3 28.66 -10.82 2.73
CA ILE A 3 27.22 -10.92 2.56
C ILE A 3 26.84 -10.00 1.40
N ARG A 4 26.46 -10.59 0.26
CA ARG A 4 25.81 -9.85 -0.82
C ARG A 4 24.41 -9.51 -0.34
N TRP A 5 24.26 -8.29 0.18
CA TRP A 5 22.95 -7.66 0.23
C TRP A 5 22.38 -7.73 -1.19
N TYR A 6 21.14 -8.23 -1.32
CA TYR A 6 20.41 -8.30 -2.58
C TYR A 6 20.74 -7.05 -3.40
N GLY A 7 21.26 -7.25 -4.61
CA GLY A 7 21.47 -6.13 -5.53
C GLY A 7 20.16 -5.36 -5.70
N THR A 8 20.24 -4.09 -6.06
CA THR A 8 19.06 -3.29 -6.41
C THR A 8 18.15 -4.12 -7.32
N GLY A 9 16.93 -4.43 -6.86
CA GLY A 9 16.00 -5.27 -7.61
C GLY A 9 15.80 -4.70 -9.00
N ASP A 10 15.72 -5.59 -10.00
CA ASP A 10 15.55 -5.17 -11.38
C ASP A 10 14.22 -4.43 -11.54
N ASN A 11 14.30 -3.12 -11.78
CA ASN A 11 13.13 -2.28 -11.97
C ASN A 11 12.40 -2.55 -13.28
N THR A 12 12.87 -3.46 -14.13
CA THR A 12 12.18 -3.90 -15.35
C THR A 12 11.42 -5.21 -15.15
N ASP A 13 11.78 -6.00 -14.14
CA ASP A 13 11.11 -7.25 -13.82
C ASP A 13 9.64 -7.02 -13.40
N PRO A 14 8.66 -7.61 -14.13
CA PRO A 14 7.25 -7.56 -13.78
C PRO A 14 6.92 -8.05 -12.36
N LEU A 15 7.66 -9.04 -11.87
CA LEU A 15 7.45 -9.71 -10.59
C LEU A 15 7.92 -8.82 -9.44
N TYR A 16 9.17 -8.31 -9.51
CA TYR A 16 9.66 -7.27 -8.61
C TYR A 16 8.73 -6.06 -8.54
N ARG A 17 8.26 -5.56 -9.69
CA ARG A 17 7.32 -4.43 -9.75
C ARG A 17 5.98 -4.74 -9.07
N HIS A 18 5.50 -5.97 -9.14
CA HIS A 18 4.26 -6.36 -8.47
C HIS A 18 4.43 -6.38 -6.94
N TYR A 19 5.51 -6.96 -6.44
CA TYR A 19 5.82 -6.92 -5.01
C TYR A 19 6.01 -5.49 -4.50
N SER A 20 6.73 -4.66 -5.25
CA SER A 20 6.88 -3.24 -4.91
C SER A 20 5.53 -2.52 -4.78
N ARG A 21 4.58 -2.79 -5.70
CA ARG A 21 3.20 -2.27 -5.61
C ARG A 21 2.48 -2.76 -4.36
N ILE A 22 2.60 -4.04 -4.01
CA ILE A 22 1.98 -4.61 -2.81
C ILE A 22 2.54 -3.94 -1.54
N VAL A 23 3.87 -3.86 -1.41
CA VAL A 23 4.51 -3.22 -0.25
C VAL A 23 4.08 -1.77 -0.14
N ASN A 24 4.08 -1.03 -1.24
CA ASN A 24 3.63 0.36 -1.26
C ASN A 24 2.17 0.48 -0.80
N PHE A 25 1.28 -0.39 -1.27
CA PHE A 25 -0.12 -0.43 -0.82
C PHE A 25 -0.23 -0.71 0.68
N THR A 26 0.49 -1.70 1.20
CA THR A 26 0.48 -2.04 2.63
C THR A 26 0.96 -0.88 3.50
N LEU A 27 1.99 -0.14 3.09
CA LEU A 27 2.46 1.05 3.80
C LEU A 27 1.39 2.15 3.85
N HIS A 28 0.71 2.41 2.73
CA HIS A 28 -0.37 3.40 2.68
C HIS A 28 -1.57 2.96 3.53
N ALA A 29 -1.93 1.68 3.51
CA ALA A 29 -2.99 1.12 4.33
C ALA A 29 -2.65 1.21 5.82
N GLY A 30 -1.41 0.89 6.20
CA GLY A 30 -0.93 1.03 7.58
C GLY A 30 -0.97 2.49 8.06
N ALA A 31 -0.50 3.43 7.24
CA ALA A 31 -0.57 4.86 7.55
C ALA A 31 -2.02 5.34 7.73
N PHE A 32 -2.92 4.92 6.83
CA PHE A 32 -4.34 5.23 6.94
C PHE A 32 -4.96 4.72 8.24
N VAL A 33 -4.68 3.46 8.63
CA VAL A 33 -5.20 2.89 9.87
C VAL A 33 -4.65 3.64 11.09
N ALA A 34 -3.34 3.88 11.13
CA ALA A 34 -2.70 4.57 12.26
C ALA A 34 -3.24 6.00 12.43
N LEU A 35 -3.36 6.74 11.33
CA LEU A 35 -3.81 8.13 11.36
C LEU A 35 -5.31 8.25 11.58
N SER A 36 -6.13 7.43 10.90
CA SER A 36 -7.58 7.44 11.12
C SER A 36 -7.90 7.06 12.56
N SER A 37 -7.27 6.01 13.12
CA SER A 37 -7.46 5.63 14.52
C SER A 37 -7.06 6.74 15.49
N GLY A 38 -5.88 7.34 15.31
CA GLY A 38 -5.40 8.43 16.16
C GLY A 38 -6.29 9.68 16.08
N LEU A 39 -6.72 10.05 14.88
CA LEU A 39 -7.60 11.21 14.67
C LEU A 39 -8.97 10.99 15.30
N TRP A 40 -9.59 9.82 15.11
CA TRP A 40 -10.87 9.47 15.74
C TRP A 40 -10.77 9.39 17.26
N PHE A 41 -9.64 8.92 17.79
CA PHE A 41 -9.37 8.98 19.23
C PHE A 41 -9.33 10.43 19.74
N VAL A 42 -8.60 11.33 19.06
CA VAL A 42 -8.54 12.75 19.44
C VAL A 42 -9.90 13.45 19.29
N GLN A 43 -10.67 13.10 18.26
CA GLN A 43 -12.04 13.60 18.05
C GLN A 43 -12.95 13.31 19.24
N SER A 44 -12.76 12.17 19.92
CA SER A 44 -13.54 11.84 21.12
C SER A 44 -13.13 12.62 22.38
N MET A 45 -11.93 13.23 22.39
CA MET A 45 -11.40 13.98 23.53
C MET A 45 -11.52 15.50 23.42
N ARG A 46 -11.65 16.06 22.20
CA ARG A 46 -11.72 17.51 21.93
C ARG A 46 -12.98 17.88 21.15
N HIS A 47 -13.25 19.19 21.04
CA HIS A 47 -14.36 19.72 20.25
C HIS A 47 -14.32 19.14 18.82
N PRO A 48 -15.43 18.57 18.32
CA PRO A 48 -15.45 17.81 17.07
C PRO A 48 -15.00 18.63 15.87
N TRP A 49 -14.02 18.13 15.13
CA TRP A 49 -13.75 18.58 13.77
C TRP A 49 -14.87 18.12 12.84
N ASN A 50 -15.58 19.07 12.24
CA ASN A 50 -16.74 18.82 11.38
C ASN A 50 -16.44 18.09 10.07
N HIS A 51 -15.17 18.00 9.66
CA HIS A 51 -14.78 17.45 8.34
C HIS A 51 -13.93 16.19 8.44
N LEU A 52 -13.82 15.59 9.63
CA LEU A 52 -13.00 14.40 9.82
C LEU A 52 -13.53 13.20 9.02
N ASP A 53 -14.86 13.04 8.97
CA ASP A 53 -15.52 11.98 8.19
C ASP A 53 -15.13 12.07 6.72
N LEU A 54 -15.27 13.25 6.13
CA LEU A 54 -14.94 13.50 4.73
C LEU A 54 -13.45 13.24 4.43
N PHE A 55 -12.56 13.63 5.34
CA PHE A 55 -11.12 13.35 5.21
C PHE A 55 -10.82 11.85 5.20
N SER A 56 -11.37 11.10 6.17
CA SER A 56 -11.20 9.65 6.24
C SER A 56 -11.82 8.93 5.03
N GLU A 57 -13.00 9.37 4.57
CA GLU A 57 -13.66 8.80 3.39
C GLU A 57 -12.88 9.01 2.10
N ILE A 58 -12.41 10.23 1.83
CA ILE A 58 -11.63 10.52 0.61
C ILE A 58 -10.34 9.67 0.60
N TRP A 59 -9.67 9.55 1.74
CA TRP A 59 -8.47 8.73 1.84
C TRP A 59 -8.80 7.23 1.67
N PHE A 60 -9.89 6.76 2.26
CA PHE A 60 -10.35 5.39 2.08
C PHE A 60 -10.63 5.08 0.59
N VAL A 61 -11.30 5.98 -0.13
CA VAL A 61 -11.51 5.85 -1.58
C VAL A 61 -10.17 5.81 -2.33
N ALA A 62 -9.20 6.64 -1.97
CA ALA A 62 -7.87 6.61 -2.57
C ALA A 62 -7.17 5.25 -2.35
N LEU A 63 -7.34 4.62 -1.19
CA LEU A 63 -6.85 3.26 -0.94
C LEU A 63 -7.54 2.21 -1.81
N LEU A 64 -8.85 2.30 -2.00
CA LEU A 64 -9.57 1.39 -2.90
C LEU A 64 -9.08 1.50 -4.34
N ILE A 65 -8.83 2.72 -4.82
CA ILE A 65 -8.24 2.97 -6.14
C ILE A 65 -6.84 2.35 -6.21
N HIS A 66 -6.00 2.54 -5.18
CA HIS A 66 -4.66 1.96 -5.14
C HIS A 66 -4.72 0.42 -5.16
N LEU A 67 -5.60 -0.20 -4.37
CA LEU A 67 -5.82 -1.65 -4.37
C LEU A 67 -6.22 -2.15 -5.76
N ALA A 68 -7.16 -1.47 -6.43
CA ALA A 68 -7.58 -1.82 -7.78
C ALA A 68 -6.39 -1.78 -8.78
N VAL A 69 -5.48 -0.82 -8.64
CA VAL A 69 -4.25 -0.76 -9.45
C VAL A 69 -3.32 -1.96 -9.16
N VAL A 70 -3.14 -2.34 -7.89
CA VAL A 70 -2.31 -3.51 -7.52
C VAL A 70 -2.88 -4.78 -8.16
N VAL A 71 -4.19 -5.00 -8.02
CA VAL A 71 -4.89 -6.18 -8.55
C VAL A 71 -4.85 -6.21 -10.08
N LYS A 72 -5.17 -5.09 -10.74
CA LYS A 72 -5.19 -4.99 -12.21
C LYS A 72 -3.81 -5.22 -12.83
N ARG A 73 -2.73 -4.85 -12.13
CA ARG A 73 -1.34 -5.02 -12.60
C ARG A 73 -0.69 -6.29 -12.05
N ARG A 74 -1.46 -7.30 -11.65
CA ARG A 74 -0.91 -8.60 -11.26
C ARG A 74 -0.33 -9.31 -12.50
N PRO A 75 0.94 -9.74 -12.48
CA PRO A 75 1.50 -10.53 -13.58
C PRO A 75 0.83 -11.91 -13.66
N PRO A 76 0.75 -12.52 -14.85
CA PRO A 76 0.08 -13.81 -15.04
C PRO A 76 0.93 -14.96 -14.48
N ALA A 77 0.27 -16.06 -14.07
CA ALA A 77 0.87 -17.13 -13.27
C ALA A 77 1.96 -17.93 -14.01
N ASP A 78 1.97 -17.89 -15.34
CA ASP A 78 2.97 -18.49 -16.22
C ASP A 78 4.33 -17.76 -16.21
N ALA A 79 4.42 -16.55 -15.63
CA ALA A 79 5.69 -15.88 -15.41
C ALA A 79 6.57 -16.60 -14.37
N ASP A 80 5.95 -17.27 -13.39
CA ASP A 80 6.63 -17.95 -12.27
C ASP A 80 7.23 -19.30 -12.69
N SER A 81 6.78 -19.86 -13.82
CA SER A 81 7.18 -21.20 -14.32
C SER A 81 8.23 -21.17 -15.43
N ARG A 82 8.65 -19.98 -15.91
CA ARG A 82 9.71 -19.85 -16.92
C ARG A 82 11.12 -19.86 -16.33
N GLU A 83 11.25 -19.83 -15.01
CA GLU A 83 12.53 -19.79 -14.29
C GLU A 83 12.84 -21.05 -13.48
N SER A 84 11.96 -22.07 -13.50
CA SER A 84 12.14 -23.38 -12.86
C SER A 84 12.57 -24.45 -13.87
#